data_AF-A0A4U9I1Y4-F1
#
_entry.id   AF-A0A4U9I1Y4-F1
#
_cell.length_a   1.000
_cell.length_b   1.000
_cell.length_c   1.000
_cell.angle_alpha   90.00
_cell.angle_beta   90.00
_cell.angle_gamma   90.00
#
_symmetry.space_group_name_H-M   'P 1'
#
loop_
_entity.id
_entity.type
_entity.pdbx_description
1 polymer ?
#
loop_
_entity_poly.entity_id
_entity_poly.type
_entity_poly.pdbx_seq_one_letter_code
_entity_poly.pdbx_strand_id
1 'polypeptide(L)'
;MVNSLDRQLQFSVEKLLFFRNGMQDALETPLASSVLHDTVSRISDLRTKASWQLTFDERRTLTLYGVSDAFVQQTNSLIREDERLEKEMSAAFEMGYLLRINSPAAHARRVVYVSRAGFTSQPIPMTRSGTLSAATINW
;
A
#
# COMPACT_ATOMS: atom_id res chain seq x y z
N MET A 1 16.02 5.80 -33.76
CA MET A 1 14.63 6.00 -33.30
C MET A 1 14.42 5.15 -32.07
N VAL A 2 14.22 5.78 -30.90
CA VAL A 2 13.87 5.04 -29.67
C VAL A 2 12.40 4.61 -29.78
N ASN A 3 12.15 3.32 -29.66
CA ASN A 3 10.84 2.68 -29.77
C ASN A 3 9.91 3.17 -28.65
N SER A 4 8.61 3.36 -28.93
CA SER A 4 7.62 3.76 -27.90
C SER A 4 7.50 2.72 -26.79
N LEU A 5 7.70 1.44 -27.11
CA LEU A 5 7.77 0.35 -26.14
C LEU A 5 8.93 0.52 -25.16
N ASP A 6 10.10 0.91 -25.66
CA ASP A 6 11.30 1.11 -24.85
C ASP A 6 11.12 2.23 -23.83
N ARG A 7 10.49 3.34 -24.25
CA ARG A 7 10.09 4.43 -23.33
C ARG A 7 9.10 3.99 -22.26
N GLN A 8 8.14 3.13 -22.61
CA GLN A 8 7.16 2.62 -21.64
C GLN A 8 7.80 1.65 -20.62
N LEU A 9 8.73 0.82 -21.07
CA LEU A 9 9.49 -0.07 -20.20
C LEU A 9 10.38 0.72 -19.25
N GLN A 10 11.18 1.65 -19.77
CA GLN A 10 12.03 2.52 -18.95
C GLN A 10 11.21 3.25 -17.88
N PHE A 11 10.09 3.86 -18.27
CA PHE A 11 9.18 4.54 -17.33
C PHE A 11 8.64 3.61 -16.25
N SER A 12 8.32 2.36 -16.59
CA SER A 12 7.79 1.39 -15.62
C SER A 12 8.88 0.96 -14.63
N VAL A 13 10.10 0.76 -15.11
CA VAL A 13 11.27 0.42 -14.28
C VAL A 13 11.62 1.56 -13.33
N GLU A 14 11.69 2.79 -13.83
CA GLU A 14 11.95 3.99 -13.02
C GLU A 14 10.93 4.14 -11.89
N LYS A 15 9.66 3.84 -12.15
CA LYS A 15 8.61 3.87 -11.11
C LYS A 15 8.74 2.78 -10.07
N LEU A 16 9.08 1.56 -10.48
CA LEU A 16 9.32 0.47 -9.54
C LEU A 16 10.51 0.79 -8.63
N LEU A 17 11.57 1.35 -9.20
CA LEU A 17 12.74 1.80 -8.44
C LEU A 17 12.40 2.96 -7.50
N PHE A 18 11.64 3.95 -7.98
CA PHE A 18 11.14 5.04 -7.15
C PHE A 18 10.34 4.52 -5.95
N PHE A 19 9.41 3.59 -6.17
CA PHE A 19 8.61 3.01 -5.09
C PHE A 19 9.46 2.18 -4.12
N ARG A 20 10.34 1.33 -4.65
CA ARG A 20 11.20 0.47 -3.83
C ARG A 20 12.11 1.30 -2.93
N ASN A 21 12.80 2.28 -3.51
CA ASN A 21 13.75 3.11 -2.78
C ASN A 21 13.00 4.05 -1.81
N GLY A 22 11.94 4.71 -2.28
CA GLY A 22 11.14 5.58 -1.41
C GLY A 22 10.47 4.84 -0.26
N MET A 23 10.01 3.59 -0.45
CA MET A 23 9.52 2.77 0.66
C MET A 23 10.63 2.41 1.64
N GLN A 24 11.85 2.10 1.19
CA GLN A 24 12.99 1.88 2.11
C GLN A 24 13.29 3.16 2.89
N ASP A 25 13.39 4.30 2.21
CA ASP A 25 13.69 5.59 2.82
C ASP A 25 12.60 6.00 3.84
N ALA A 26 11.32 5.81 3.52
CA ALA A 26 10.22 6.13 4.42
C ALA A 26 10.12 5.17 5.62
N LEU A 27 10.61 3.94 5.50
CA LEU A 27 10.73 3.00 6.63
C LEU A 27 11.89 3.38 7.56
N GLU A 28 13.02 3.84 7.00
CA GLU A 28 14.21 4.25 7.76
C GLU A 28 14.04 5.65 8.38
N THR A 29 13.44 6.57 7.63
CA THR A 29 13.27 7.99 7.96
C THR A 29 11.83 8.43 7.67
N PRO A 30 10.85 7.99 8.49
CA PRO A 30 9.44 8.33 8.26
C PRO A 30 9.21 9.84 8.35
N LEU A 31 8.27 10.35 7.55
CA LEU A 31 7.81 11.73 7.71
C LEU A 31 7.12 11.85 9.07
N ALA A 32 7.71 12.66 9.95
CA ALA A 32 7.17 12.93 11.28
C ALA A 32 5.86 13.74 11.18
N SER A 33 4.75 13.05 10.95
CA SER A 33 3.40 13.60 10.90
C SER A 33 2.54 12.99 11.99
N SER A 34 2.20 13.77 13.02
CA SER A 34 1.35 13.32 14.12
C SER A 34 -0.04 12.88 13.64
N VAL A 35 -0.60 13.59 12.64
CA VAL A 35 -1.92 13.25 12.08
C VAL A 35 -1.89 11.91 11.33
N LEU A 36 -0.77 11.60 10.67
CA LEU A 36 -0.59 10.31 10.01
C LEU A 36 -0.53 9.19 11.06
N HIS A 37 0.23 9.41 12.13
CA HIS A 37 0.33 8.48 13.25
C HIS A 37 -1.04 8.20 13.90
N ASP A 38 -1.84 9.25 14.17
CA ASP A 38 -3.19 9.12 14.72
C ASP A 38 -4.14 8.35 13.79
N THR A 39 -3.94 8.45 12.48
CA THR A 39 -4.74 7.68 11.52
C THR A 39 -4.34 6.22 11.51
N VAL A 40 -3.02 5.95 11.54
CA VAL A 40 -2.49 4.60 11.54
C VAL A 40 -2.84 3.86 12.83
N SER A 41 -2.83 4.52 14.00
CA SER A 41 -3.16 3.89 15.28
C SER A 41 -4.57 3.28 15.32
N ARG A 42 -5.52 3.81 14.54
CA ARG A 42 -6.88 3.26 14.36
C ARG A 42 -6.90 1.84 13.80
N ILE A 43 -5.76 1.34 13.30
CA ILE A 43 -5.63 -0.03 12.84
C ILE A 43 -5.96 -1.04 13.96
N SER A 44 -5.68 -0.74 15.23
CA SER A 44 -6.00 -1.62 16.36
C SER A 44 -7.47 -2.06 16.36
N ASP A 45 -8.36 -1.13 16.02
CA ASP A 45 -9.81 -1.34 16.02
C ASP A 45 -10.29 -2.05 14.76
N LEU A 46 -9.50 -2.01 13.69
CA LEU A 46 -9.84 -2.56 12.39
C LEU A 46 -9.34 -3.99 12.19
N ARG A 47 -8.26 -4.39 12.87
CA ARG A 47 -7.62 -5.72 12.74
C ARG A 47 -8.53 -6.90 13.11
N THR A 48 -9.58 -6.67 13.88
CA THR A 48 -10.59 -7.69 14.23
C THR A 48 -11.60 -7.93 13.09
N LYS A 49 -11.73 -6.99 12.16
CA LYS A 49 -12.67 -7.09 11.03
C LYS A 49 -12.08 -7.96 9.94
N ALA A 50 -12.89 -8.86 9.39
CA ALA A 50 -12.49 -9.77 8.31
C ALA A 50 -11.77 -9.06 7.15
N SER A 51 -12.24 -7.86 6.81
CA SER A 51 -11.58 -6.94 5.90
C SER A 51 -11.76 -5.51 6.38
N TRP A 52 -10.78 -4.67 6.10
CA TRP A 52 -10.79 -3.27 6.50
C TRP A 52 -10.16 -2.40 5.43
N GLN A 53 -10.49 -1.11 5.50
CA GLN A 53 -9.88 -0.06 4.71
C GLN A 53 -9.47 1.07 5.64
N LEU A 54 -8.35 1.72 5.31
CA LEU A 54 -7.86 2.87 6.03
C LEU A 54 -7.44 3.94 5.03
N THR A 55 -7.91 5.17 5.25
CA THR A 55 -7.63 6.31 4.39
C THR A 55 -7.24 7.51 5.26
N PHE A 56 -6.15 8.17 4.89
CA PHE A 56 -5.67 9.39 5.55
C PHE A 56 -6.25 10.65 4.89
N ASP A 57 -5.96 10.82 3.60
CA ASP A 57 -6.52 11.89 2.77
C ASP A 57 -6.87 11.29 1.40
N GLU A 58 -8.14 11.22 1.05
CA GLU A 58 -8.64 10.60 -0.19
C GLU A 58 -8.12 11.28 -1.47
N ARG A 59 -7.78 12.57 -1.38
CA ARG A 59 -7.29 13.37 -2.52
C ARG A 59 -5.78 13.27 -2.64
N ARG A 60 -5.09 13.06 -1.53
CA ARG A 60 -3.63 13.14 -1.46
C ARG A 60 -2.94 11.80 -1.21
N THR A 61 -3.61 10.77 -0.71
CA THR A 61 -3.00 9.46 -0.39
C THR A 61 -3.74 8.30 -1.04
N LEU A 62 -3.12 7.13 -1.09
CA LEU A 62 -3.79 5.89 -1.52
C LEU A 62 -4.49 5.25 -0.32
N THR A 63 -5.69 4.71 -0.55
CA THR A 63 -6.39 3.92 0.47
C THR A 63 -5.64 2.59 0.67
N LEU A 64 -5.44 2.23 1.93
CA LEU A 64 -4.95 0.92 2.31
C LEU A 64 -6.12 -0.03 2.51
N TYR A 65 -6.00 -1.24 1.98
CA TYR A 65 -6.97 -2.32 2.16
C TYR A 65 -6.25 -3.49 2.81
N GLY A 66 -6.84 -4.10 3.84
CA GLY A 66 -6.23 -5.26 4.46
C GLY A 66 -7.21 -6.23 5.08
N VAL A 67 -6.63 -7.29 5.62
CA VAL A 67 -7.33 -8.45 6.19
C VAL A 67 -7.15 -8.52 7.69
N SER A 68 -8.00 -9.31 8.35
CA SER A 68 -7.96 -9.51 9.80
C SER A 68 -6.67 -10.18 10.28
N ASP A 69 -6.38 -10.04 11.57
CA ASP A 69 -5.29 -10.78 12.21
C ASP A 69 -5.53 -12.29 12.19
N ALA A 70 -6.79 -12.73 12.32
CA ALA A 70 -7.16 -14.14 12.22
C ALA A 70 -6.79 -14.72 10.84
N PHE A 71 -7.00 -13.95 9.76
CA PHE A 71 -6.62 -14.37 8.41
C PHE A 71 -5.10 -14.44 8.23
N VAL A 72 -4.38 -13.46 8.75
CA VAL A 72 -2.90 -13.45 8.70
C VAL A 72 -2.32 -14.65 9.44
N GLN A 73 -2.83 -14.97 10.64
CA GLN A 73 -2.36 -16.12 11.43
C GLN A 73 -2.59 -17.47 10.73
N GLN A 74 -3.63 -17.57 9.90
CA GLN A 74 -3.92 -18.78 9.12
C GLN A 74 -3.06 -18.90 7.85
N THR A 75 -2.35 -17.85 7.46
CA THR A 75 -1.63 -17.77 6.18
C THR A 75 -0.11 -17.71 6.41
N ASN A 76 0.58 -18.82 6.15
CA ASN A 76 2.02 -18.98 6.45
C ASN A 76 2.96 -17.96 5.76
N SER A 77 2.55 -17.31 4.68
CA SER A 77 3.36 -16.30 3.97
C SER A 77 3.25 -14.89 4.57
N LEU A 78 2.20 -14.64 5.35
CA LEU A 78 1.90 -13.35 5.96
C LEU A 78 2.44 -13.30 7.40
N ILE A 79 2.93 -12.12 7.80
CA ILE A 79 3.53 -11.89 9.10
C ILE A 79 3.03 -10.55 9.64
N ARG A 80 2.35 -10.59 10.79
CA ARG A 80 1.90 -9.40 11.53
C ARG A 80 2.91 -9.12 12.64
N GLU A 81 3.67 -8.03 12.48
CA GLU A 81 4.56 -7.48 13.51
C GLU A 81 4.07 -6.07 13.85
N ASP A 82 3.60 -5.84 15.08
CA ASP A 82 2.89 -4.61 15.43
C ASP A 82 3.74 -3.35 15.27
N GLU A 83 4.99 -3.39 15.75
CA GLU A 83 5.93 -2.26 15.64
C GLU A 83 6.32 -1.94 14.19
N ARG A 84 6.36 -2.96 13.31
CA ARG A 84 6.66 -2.77 11.89
C ARG A 84 5.45 -2.32 11.11
N LEU A 85 4.26 -2.79 11.48
CA LEU A 85 3.03 -2.55 10.74
C LEU A 85 2.69 -1.07 10.66
N GLU A 86 2.74 -0.35 11.78
CA GLU A 86 2.38 1.07 11.78
C GLU A 86 3.39 1.90 10.97
N LYS A 87 4.68 1.55 11.05
CA LYS A 87 5.73 2.18 10.24
C LYS A 87 5.53 1.91 8.75
N GLU A 88 5.20 0.68 8.39
CA GLU A 88 4.95 0.26 7.01
C GLU A 88 3.70 0.93 6.43
N MET A 89 2.64 1.08 7.22
CA MET A 89 1.44 1.82 6.83
C MET A 89 1.72 3.30 6.63
N SER A 90 2.47 3.91 7.54
CA SER A 90 2.88 5.31 7.43
C SER A 90 3.68 5.53 6.14
N ALA A 91 4.72 4.72 5.91
CA ALA A 91 5.51 4.73 4.68
C ALA A 91 4.64 4.54 3.42
N ALA A 92 3.67 3.62 3.46
CA ALA A 92 2.77 3.38 2.33
C ALA A 92 1.87 4.59 2.02
N PHE A 93 1.39 5.31 3.03
CA PHE A 93 0.64 6.55 2.84
C PHE A 93 1.51 7.68 2.28
N GLU A 94 2.73 7.83 2.78
CA GLU A 94 3.71 8.80 2.30
C GLU A 94 4.07 8.55 0.83
N MET A 95 4.34 7.30 0.47
CA MET A 95 4.62 6.94 -0.91
C MET A 95 3.38 7.09 -1.80
N GLY A 96 2.19 6.82 -1.26
CA GLY A 96 0.94 7.14 -1.94
C GLY A 96 0.78 8.65 -2.22
N TYR A 97 1.24 9.49 -1.30
CA TYR A 97 1.29 10.94 -1.48
C TYR A 97 2.27 11.37 -2.57
N LEU A 98 3.52 10.91 -2.46
CA LEU A 98 4.56 11.23 -3.43
C LEU A 98 4.19 10.75 -4.84
N LEU A 99 3.55 9.59 -4.95
CA LEU A 99 3.05 9.09 -6.24
C LEU A 99 2.00 10.04 -6.85
N ARG A 100 1.04 10.51 -6.05
CA ARG A 100 -0.04 11.37 -6.55
C ARG A 100 0.46 12.74 -7.01
N ILE A 101 1.49 13.31 -6.36
CA ILE A 101 2.07 14.58 -6.80
C ILE A 101 3.01 14.44 -8.00
N ASN A 102 3.72 13.31 -8.11
CA ASN A 102 4.74 13.10 -9.16
C ASN A 102 4.21 12.36 -10.40
N SER A 103 2.95 11.92 -10.41
CA SER A 103 2.36 11.22 -11.54
C SER A 103 1.04 11.83 -11.99
N PRO A 104 0.82 12.02 -13.30
CA PRO A 104 -0.52 12.22 -13.85
C PRO A 104 -1.47 11.12 -13.37
N ALA A 105 -2.73 11.46 -13.08
CA ALA A 105 -3.70 10.54 -12.48
C ALA A 105 -3.85 9.20 -13.24
N ALA A 106 -3.66 9.20 -14.56
CA ALA A 106 -3.69 8.00 -15.40
C ALA A 106 -2.52 7.03 -15.13
N HIS A 107 -1.37 7.52 -14.66
CA HIS A 107 -0.14 6.76 -14.46
C HIS A 107 0.13 6.37 -13.01
N ALA A 108 -0.49 7.05 -12.05
CA ALA A 108 -0.55 6.59 -10.65
C ALA A 108 -1.35 5.27 -10.56
N ARG A 109 -2.26 5.04 -11.51
CA ARG A 109 -3.25 3.96 -11.57
C ARG A 109 -2.70 2.53 -11.69
N ARG A 110 -1.37 2.35 -11.77
CA ARG A 110 -0.71 1.06 -12.09
C ARG A 110 0.27 0.56 -11.04
N VAL A 111 0.49 1.28 -9.94
CA VAL A 111 1.37 0.81 -8.86
C VAL A 111 0.52 0.28 -7.73
N VAL A 112 0.80 -0.96 -7.33
CA VAL A 112 0.19 -1.62 -6.17
C VAL A 112 1.32 -1.99 -5.23
N TYR A 113 1.19 -1.56 -3.96
CA TYR A 113 2.05 -2.06 -2.90
C TYR A 113 1.36 -3.24 -2.22
N VAL A 114 2.10 -4.33 -1.98
CA VAL A 114 1.60 -5.52 -1.29
C VAL A 114 2.48 -5.77 -0.07
N SER A 115 1.90 -5.66 1.12
CA SER A 115 2.58 -5.86 2.39
C SER A 115 2.51 -7.32 2.83
N ARG A 116 3.59 -7.82 3.44
CA ARG A 116 3.59 -9.11 4.15
C ARG A 116 2.72 -9.10 5.40
N ALA A 117 2.34 -7.93 5.91
CA ALA A 117 1.37 -7.82 6.98
C ALA A 117 -0.09 -7.95 6.50
N GLY A 118 -0.34 -8.32 5.24
CA GLY A 118 -1.69 -8.59 4.76
C GLY A 118 -2.50 -7.32 4.46
N PHE A 119 -1.83 -6.27 3.98
CA PHE A 119 -2.51 -5.11 3.42
C PHE A 119 -1.92 -4.72 2.06
N THR A 120 -2.67 -3.93 1.31
CA THR A 120 -2.30 -3.45 -0.02
C THR A 120 -2.62 -1.97 -0.17
N SER A 121 -1.84 -1.24 -0.95
CA SER A 121 -2.19 0.11 -1.38
C SER A 121 -2.52 0.08 -2.87
N GLN A 122 -3.67 0.65 -3.24
CA GLN A 122 -4.08 0.73 -4.64
C GLN A 122 -4.86 2.02 -4.95
N PRO A 123 -4.74 2.57 -6.17
CA PRO A 123 -5.36 3.86 -6.54
C PRO A 123 -6.87 3.82 -6.77
N ILE A 124 -7.51 2.64 -6.74
CA ILE A 124 -8.94 2.46 -7.03
C ILE A 124 -9.55 1.54 -5.96
N PRO A 125 -10.75 1.84 -5.44
CA PRO A 125 -11.48 0.89 -4.61
C PRO A 125 -11.83 -0.36 -5.42
N MET A 126 -11.61 -1.55 -4.84
CA MET A 126 -12.17 -2.79 -5.36
C MET A 126 -13.71 -2.71 -5.28
N THR A 127 -14.37 -2.34 -6.37
CA THR A 127 -15.84 -2.34 -6.43
C THR A 127 -16.36 -3.77 -6.46
N ARG A 128 -16.76 -4.27 -5.28
CA ARG A 128 -17.93 -5.13 -5.01
C ARG A 128 -18.31 -6.16 -6.10
N SER A 129 -17.64 -7.31 -6.11
CA SER A 129 -18.25 -8.66 -6.18
C SER A 129 -17.12 -9.67 -6.21
N GLY A 130 -16.73 -10.11 -5.03
CA GLY A 130 -15.58 -10.97 -4.83
C GLY A 130 -15.32 -10.95 -3.35
N THR A 131 -16.04 -11.82 -2.65
CA THR A 131 -15.69 -12.27 -1.31
C THR A 131 -14.17 -12.26 -1.19
N LEU A 132 -13.61 -11.67 -0.14
CA LEU A 132 -12.33 -12.13 0.40
C LEU A 132 -12.55 -13.54 0.98
N SER A 133 -13.11 -14.45 0.18
CA SER A 133 -12.68 -15.83 0.18
C SER A 133 -11.21 -15.74 -0.16
N ALA A 134 -10.40 -16.53 0.50
CA ALA A 134 -9.02 -16.72 0.17
C ALA A 134 -8.89 -17.09 -1.31
N ALA A 135 -8.92 -16.09 -2.20
CA ALA A 135 -8.36 -16.13 -3.51
C ALA A 135 -6.87 -16.11 -3.23
N THR A 136 -6.37 -17.28 -2.81
CA THR A 136 -5.27 -17.91 -3.49
C THR A 136 -4.31 -16.87 -4.04
N ILE A 137 -3.59 -16.22 -3.12
CA ILE A 137 -2.22 -15.82 -3.42
C ILE A 137 -1.46 -17.15 -3.43
N ASN A 138 -1.65 -17.90 -4.52
CA ASN A 138 -0.69 -18.92 -4.90
C ASN A 138 0.57 -18.14 -5.26
N TRP A 139 1.62 -18.36 -4.47
CA TRP A 139 2.96 -18.34 -5.03
C TRP A 139 3.07 -19.45 -6.06
#